data_AF-A0A432K1B4-F1
#
_entry.id   AF-A0A432K1B4-F1
#
_cell.length_a   1.000
_cell.length_b   1.000
_cell.length_c   1.000
_cell.angle_alpha   90.00
_cell.angle_beta   90.00
_cell.angle_gamma   90.00
#
_symmetry.space_group_name_H-M   'P 1'
#
loop_
_entity.id
_entity.type
_entity.pdbx_description
1 polymer ?
#
loop_
_entity_poly.entity_id
_entity_poly.type
_entity_poly.pdbx_seq_one_letter_code
_entity_poly.pdbx_strand_id
1 'polypeptide(L)'
;MFYFLLFTGCRRSEALALSWRDVDLASGYASINRSMHQLRDGRIVFRQPKTPRSRRLMSLPPSCTQVLGQHKQTLETIRRTLGRKVVEDDLVFSQADGSPYLPDTITHAWIKVIRRLGLRGVRLHDARHTHATLMLKANVHPEVVQHRLGHSSITTTIDTYSHMVPEVEKMAALKFDEGLK
;
A
#
# COMPACT_ATOMS: atom_id res chain seq x y z
N MET A 1 7.28 -6.24 2.74
CA MET A 1 6.11 -5.96 1.88
C MET A 1 4.77 -5.92 2.63
N PHE A 2 4.39 -6.94 3.41
CA PHE A 2 3.06 -6.95 4.08
C PHE A 2 2.81 -5.73 4.98
N TYR A 3 3.84 -5.28 5.70
CA TYR A 3 3.81 -4.03 6.46
C TYR A 3 3.44 -2.83 5.57
N PHE A 4 4.11 -2.68 4.42
CA PHE A 4 3.80 -1.61 3.45
C PHE A 4 2.33 -1.68 2.99
N LEU A 5 1.83 -2.85 2.62
CA LEU A 5 0.44 -3.02 2.17
C LEU A 5 -0.56 -2.63 3.26
N LEU A 6 -0.30 -3.02 4.52
CA LEU A 6 -1.17 -2.70 5.65
C LEU A 6 -1.16 -1.21 6.01
N PHE A 7 -0.03 -0.52 5.91
CA PHE A 7 0.11 0.90 6.32
C PHE A 7 -0.18 1.91 5.20
N THR A 8 -0.25 1.45 3.95
CA THR A 8 -0.56 2.31 2.79
C THR A 8 -1.91 2.01 2.17
N GLY A 9 -2.45 0.81 2.41
CA GLY A 9 -3.64 0.32 1.73
C GLY A 9 -3.41 0.05 0.24
N CYS A 10 -2.16 0.00 -0.25
CA CYS A 10 -1.87 -0.30 -1.65
C CYS A 10 -2.45 -1.64 -2.11
N ARG A 11 -2.78 -1.75 -3.40
CA ARG A 11 -3.13 -3.03 -4.02
C ARG A 11 -1.87 -3.89 -4.14
N ARG A 12 -2.02 -5.23 -4.09
CA ARG A 12 -0.93 -6.19 -4.32
C ARG A 12 -0.15 -5.87 -5.60
N SER A 13 -0.85 -5.62 -6.70
CA SER A 13 -0.23 -5.32 -8.00
C SER A 13 0.49 -3.99 -8.04
N GLU A 14 0.07 -3.00 -7.25
CA GLU A 14 0.75 -1.70 -7.12
C GLU A 14 2.07 -1.87 -6.36
N ALA A 15 2.05 -2.57 -5.22
CA ALA A 15 3.26 -2.85 -4.45
C ALA A 15 4.28 -3.65 -5.28
N LEU A 16 3.83 -4.65 -6.03
CA LEU A 16 4.69 -5.46 -6.91
C LEU A 16 5.27 -4.70 -8.10
N ALA A 17 4.74 -3.51 -8.43
CA ALA A 17 5.26 -2.65 -9.49
C ALA A 17 6.05 -1.45 -8.98
N LEU A 18 6.18 -1.30 -7.66
CA LEU A 18 6.88 -0.19 -7.04
C LEU A 18 8.38 -0.37 -7.22
N SER A 19 9.07 0.65 -7.75
CA SER A 19 10.53 0.68 -7.84
C SER A 19 11.14 1.69 -6.88
N TRP A 20 12.45 1.59 -6.62
CA TRP A 20 13.13 2.50 -5.69
C TRP A 20 13.04 3.96 -6.12
N ARG A 21 13.04 4.24 -7.43
CA ARG A 21 12.83 5.59 -7.97
C ARG A 21 11.48 6.20 -7.63
N ASP A 22 10.49 5.34 -7.33
CA ASP A 22 9.14 5.77 -6.96
C ASP A 22 9.02 6.07 -5.45
N VAL A 23 10.09 5.85 -4.66
CA VAL A 23 10.08 5.96 -3.20
C VAL A 23 11.13 6.95 -2.72
N ASP A 24 10.67 8.07 -2.17
CA ASP A 24 11.51 9.00 -1.42
C ASP A 24 11.44 8.67 0.07
N LEU A 25 12.46 7.96 0.57
CA LEU A 25 12.54 7.59 1.98
C LEU A 25 12.85 8.78 2.88
N ALA A 26 13.52 9.82 2.36
CA ALA A 26 13.92 10.99 3.15
C ALA A 26 12.72 11.91 3.38
N SER A 27 11.97 12.20 2.32
CA SER A 27 10.76 13.02 2.39
C SER A 27 9.53 12.23 2.83
N GLY A 28 9.60 10.89 2.83
CA GLY A 28 8.52 10.01 3.27
C GLY A 28 7.36 9.93 2.28
N TYR A 29 7.66 9.78 0.99
CA TYR A 29 6.64 9.65 -0.05
C TYR A 29 6.86 8.44 -0.95
N ALA A 30 5.76 7.89 -1.47
CA ALA A 30 5.78 6.89 -2.54
C ALA A 30 4.80 7.29 -3.66
N SER A 31 5.27 7.24 -4.90
CA SER A 31 4.47 7.51 -6.08
C SER A 31 3.92 6.20 -6.67
N ILE A 32 2.61 6.02 -6.59
CA ILE A 32 1.95 4.81 -7.12
C ILE A 32 1.52 5.06 -8.55
N ASN A 33 2.40 4.72 -9.50
CA ASN A 33 2.22 5.07 -10.92
C ASN A 33 2.03 3.87 -11.85
N ARG A 34 2.16 2.65 -11.33
CA ARG A 34 2.21 1.42 -12.11
C ARG A 34 1.52 0.28 -11.35
N SER A 35 1.04 -0.72 -12.09
CA SER A 35 0.59 -1.98 -11.55
C SER A 35 1.15 -3.14 -12.34
N MET A 36 1.51 -4.22 -11.64
CA MET A 36 2.02 -5.44 -12.23
C MET A 36 0.85 -6.36 -12.58
N HIS A 37 0.87 -6.88 -13.80
CA HIS A 37 -0.10 -7.86 -14.29
C HIS A 37 0.64 -9.08 -14.84
N GLN A 38 0.11 -10.26 -14.54
CA GLN A 38 0.53 -11.49 -15.19
C GLN A 38 -0.47 -11.79 -16.31
N LEU A 39 0.03 -11.91 -17.54
CA LEU A 39 -0.76 -12.30 -18.71
C LEU A 39 -1.04 -13.81 -18.69
N ARG A 40 -2.01 -14.25 -19.50
CA ARG A 40 -2.41 -15.67 -19.58
C ARG A 40 -1.28 -16.60 -20.02
N ASP A 41 -0.33 -16.07 -20.78
CA ASP A 41 0.89 -16.77 -21.23
C ASP A 41 2.03 -16.76 -20.18
N GLY A 42 1.76 -16.27 -18.97
CA GLY A 42 2.73 -16.21 -17.88
C GLY A 42 3.62 -14.97 -17.88
N ARG A 43 3.61 -14.15 -18.94
CA ARG A 43 4.45 -12.94 -19.00
C ARG A 43 4.01 -11.90 -17.98
N ILE A 44 5.00 -11.26 -17.35
CA ILE A 44 4.78 -10.15 -16.42
C ILE A 44 4.88 -8.84 -17.18
N VAL A 45 3.86 -8.00 -17.04
CA VAL A 45 3.83 -6.67 -17.64
C VAL A 45 3.51 -5.61 -16.58
N PHE A 46 4.26 -4.51 -16.63
CA PHE A 46 3.98 -3.33 -15.82
C PHE A 46 3.17 -2.35 -16.65
N ARG A 47 1.97 -2.01 -16.18
CA ARG A 47 1.10 -1.09 -16.87
C ARG A 47 0.90 0.14 -16.02
N GLN A 48 0.88 1.30 -16.66
CA GLN A 48 0.38 2.50 -16.01
C GLN A 48 -1.14 2.34 -15.79
N PRO A 49 -1.69 2.85 -14.68
CA PRO A 49 -3.11 2.83 -14.46
C PRO A 49 -3.86 3.50 -15.62
N LYS A 50 -5.01 2.91 -15.97
CA LYS A 50 -5.87 3.38 -17.06
C LYS A 50 -6.40 4.80 -16.84
N THR A 51 -6.41 5.29 -15.59
CA THR A 51 -6.94 6.61 -15.23
C THR A 51 -5.90 7.46 -14.50
N PRO A 52 -5.83 8.78 -14.76
CA PRO A 52 -4.94 9.69 -14.02
C PRO A 52 -5.15 9.63 -12.50
N ARG A 53 -6.41 9.48 -12.04
CA ARG A 53 -6.79 9.39 -10.62
C ARG A 53 -6.15 8.23 -9.85
N SER A 54 -5.72 7.18 -10.56
CA SER A 54 -5.05 6.04 -9.93
C SER A 54 -3.56 6.31 -9.67
N ARG A 55 -2.98 7.30 -10.37
CA ARG A 55 -1.64 7.81 -10.11
C ARG A 55 -1.72 8.76 -8.93
N ARG A 56 -0.97 8.46 -7.89
CA ARG A 56 -1.05 9.23 -6.65
C ARG A 56 0.29 9.27 -5.95
N LEU A 57 0.59 10.42 -5.39
CA LEU A 57 1.62 10.56 -4.39
C LEU A 57 1.01 10.21 -3.02
N MET A 58 1.66 9.31 -2.29
CA MET A 58 1.21 8.90 -0.97
C MET A 58 2.27 9.22 0.06
N SER A 59 1.86 9.82 1.17
CA SER A 59 2.69 9.96 2.36
C SER A 59 2.89 8.60 3.04
N LEU A 60 4.13 8.32 3.42
CA LEU A 60 4.55 7.15 4.17
C LEU A 60 4.78 7.56 5.64
N PRO A 61 4.18 6.86 6.61
CA PRO A 61 4.53 7.06 8.01
C PRO A 61 6.02 6.78 8.26
N PRO A 62 6.66 7.41 9.28
CA PRO A 62 8.07 7.17 9.60
C PRO A 62 8.41 5.70 9.84
N SER A 63 7.49 4.94 10.44
CA SER A 63 7.67 3.50 10.64
C SER A 63 7.74 2.74 9.31
N CYS A 64 7.01 3.19 8.29
CA CYS A 64 7.03 2.59 6.96
C CYS A 64 8.33 2.91 6.22
N THR A 65 8.82 4.16 6.28
CA THR A 65 10.10 4.53 5.67
C THR A 65 11.27 3.80 6.33
N GLN A 66 11.25 3.63 7.65
CA GLN A 66 12.24 2.83 8.38
C GLN A 66 12.26 1.37 7.93
N VAL A 67 11.08 0.72 7.85
CA VAL A 67 10.98 -0.68 7.40
C VAL A 67 11.44 -0.83 5.94
N LEU A 68 11.12 0.13 5.07
CA LEU A 68 11.60 0.13 3.69
C LEU A 68 13.12 0.36 3.60
N GLY A 69 13.69 1.23 4.43
CA GLY A 69 15.13 1.46 4.49
C GLY A 69 15.90 0.21 4.93
N GLN A 70 15.42 -0.48 5.98
CA GLN A 70 15.98 -1.77 6.41
C GLN A 70 15.88 -2.83 5.32
N HIS A 71 14.75 -2.87 4.60
CA HIS A 71 14.57 -3.75 3.45
C HIS A 71 15.55 -3.44 2.31
N LYS A 72 15.80 -2.16 1.99
CA LYS A 72 16.80 -1.73 1.00
C LYS A 72 18.21 -2.22 1.38
N GLN A 73 18.62 -2.00 2.63
CA GLN A 73 19.93 -2.44 3.15
C GLN A 73 20.11 -3.96 3.10
N THR A 74 19.04 -4.70 3.43
CA THR A 74 19.04 -6.17 3.37
C THR A 74 19.22 -6.64 1.93
N LEU A 75 18.49 -6.02 0.98
CA LEU A 75 18.60 -6.33 -0.44
C LEU A 75 19.98 -5.98 -1.00
N GLU A 76 20.57 -4.85 -0.60
CA GLU A 76 21.93 -4.46 -0.95
C GLU A 76 22.96 -5.47 -0.46
N THR A 77 22.81 -5.96 0.77
CA THR A 77 23.70 -6.98 1.34
C THR A 77 23.63 -8.29 0.55
N ILE A 78 22.40 -8.78 0.30
CA ILE A 78 22.18 -10.01 -0.48
C ILE A 78 22.69 -9.86 -1.92
N ARG A 79 22.44 -8.71 -2.56
CA ARG A 79 22.87 -8.51 -3.95
C ARG A 79 24.38 -8.34 -4.08
N ARG A 80 25.03 -7.75 -3.07
CA ARG A 80 26.49 -7.64 -3.04
C ARG A 80 27.16 -9.01 -3.05
N THR A 81 26.62 -10.01 -2.34
CA THR A 81 27.15 -11.39 -2.39
C THR A 81 26.94 -12.05 -3.75
N LEU A 82 26.00 -11.54 -4.55
CA LEU A 82 25.75 -11.94 -5.94
C LEU A 82 26.46 -11.06 -6.99
N GLY A 83 27.33 -10.14 -6.56
CA GLY A 83 28.04 -9.21 -7.46
C GLY A 83 27.13 -8.15 -8.11
N ARG A 84 25.96 -7.88 -7.54
CA ARG A 84 24.97 -6.92 -8.05
C ARG A 84 24.80 -5.74 -7.09
N LYS A 85 24.44 -4.58 -7.63
CA LYS A 85 24.03 -3.41 -6.83
C LYS A 85 22.52 -3.23 -6.91
N VAL A 86 21.93 -2.58 -5.91
CA VAL A 86 20.57 -2.04 -6.00
C VAL A 86 20.65 -0.72 -6.73
N VAL A 87 19.83 -0.54 -7.75
CA VAL A 87 19.69 0.70 -8.53
C VAL A 87 18.25 1.22 -8.45
N GLU A 88 18.03 2.45 -8.88
CA GLU A 88 16.73 3.13 -8.74
C GLU A 88 15.59 2.44 -9.52
N ASP A 89 15.89 1.83 -10.66
CA ASP A 89 14.89 1.12 -11.48
C ASP A 89 14.51 -0.27 -10.94
N ASP A 90 15.22 -0.77 -9.91
CA ASP A 90 14.88 -2.04 -9.29
C ASP A 90 13.54 -1.96 -8.56
N LEU A 91 12.81 -3.07 -8.61
CA LEU A 91 11.61 -3.23 -7.81
C LEU A 91 11.96 -3.22 -6.32
N VAL A 92 11.17 -2.50 -5.53
CA VAL A 92 11.28 -2.48 -4.07
C VAL A 92 11.09 -3.89 -3.52
N PHE A 93 10.10 -4.62 -4.03
CA PHE A 93 9.83 -5.99 -3.64
C PHE A 93 10.19 -6.94 -4.79
N SER A 94 11.47 -7.30 -4.86
CA SER A 94 12.02 -8.26 -5.83
C SER A 94 12.62 -9.48 -5.15
N GLN A 95 12.88 -10.52 -5.93
CA GLN A 95 13.81 -11.56 -5.55
C GLN A 95 15.25 -11.01 -5.48
N ALA A 96 16.17 -11.81 -4.93
CA ALA A 96 17.57 -11.45 -4.77
C ALA A 96 18.26 -11.11 -6.10
N ASP A 97 17.92 -11.81 -7.18
CA ASP A 97 18.42 -11.57 -8.54
C ASP A 97 17.83 -10.31 -9.21
N GLY A 98 16.78 -9.73 -8.62
CA GLY A 98 16.03 -8.59 -9.15
C GLY A 98 14.78 -8.97 -9.93
N SER A 99 14.51 -10.26 -10.11
CA SER A 99 13.27 -10.71 -10.75
C SER A 99 12.03 -10.34 -9.90
N PRO A 100 10.90 -10.01 -10.54
CA PRO A 100 9.65 -9.72 -9.83
C PRO A 100 9.12 -10.95 -9.12
N TYR A 101 8.52 -10.76 -7.93
CA TYR A 101 7.70 -11.81 -7.33
C TYR A 101 6.42 -12.03 -8.14
N LEU A 102 6.02 -13.29 -8.29
CA LEU A 102 4.70 -13.61 -8.86
C LEU A 102 3.58 -13.21 -7.87
N PRO A 103 2.43 -12.72 -8.37
CA PRO A 103 1.33 -12.32 -7.51
C PRO A 103 0.88 -13.43 -6.55
N ASP A 104 0.86 -14.67 -7.02
CA ASP A 104 0.35 -15.80 -6.24
C ASP A 104 1.35 -16.28 -5.19
N THR A 105 2.65 -16.16 -5.44
CA THR A 105 3.69 -16.36 -4.43
C THR A 105 3.42 -15.49 -3.21
N ILE A 106 3.05 -14.22 -3.44
CA ILE A 106 2.73 -13.27 -2.39
C ILE A 106 1.47 -13.66 -1.63
N THR A 107 0.41 -14.05 -2.36
CA THR A 107 -0.85 -14.48 -1.72
C THR A 107 -0.64 -15.72 -0.86
N HIS A 108 0.11 -16.70 -1.35
CA HIS A 108 0.44 -17.89 -0.56
C HIS A 108 1.33 -17.57 0.64
N ALA A 109 2.30 -16.67 0.50
CA ALA A 109 3.11 -16.20 1.62
C ALA A 109 2.25 -15.51 2.70
N TRP A 110 1.26 -14.70 2.30
CA TRP A 110 0.31 -14.09 3.22
C TRP A 110 -0.50 -15.12 4.00
N ILE A 111 -1.09 -16.10 3.28
CA ILE A 111 -1.88 -17.18 3.91
C ILE A 111 -1.04 -17.95 4.94
N LYS A 112 0.25 -18.21 4.64
CA LYS A 112 1.18 -18.84 5.58
C LYS A 112 1.38 -18.00 6.84
N VAL A 113 1.56 -16.69 6.72
CA VAL A 113 1.69 -15.77 7.87
C VAL A 113 0.40 -15.76 8.70
N ILE A 114 -0.75 -15.59 8.07
CA ILE A 114 -2.07 -15.59 8.74
C ILE A 114 -2.29 -16.89 9.53
N ARG A 115 -1.98 -18.04 8.94
CA ARG A 115 -2.10 -19.33 9.62
C ARG A 115 -1.16 -19.45 10.83
N ARG A 116 0.07 -18.96 10.72
CA ARG A 116 1.03 -18.96 11.84
C ARG A 116 0.57 -18.09 13.01
N LEU A 117 -0.20 -17.03 12.72
CA LEU A 117 -0.81 -16.16 13.72
C LEU A 117 -2.12 -16.75 14.31
N GLY A 118 -2.52 -17.97 13.91
CA GLY A 118 -3.77 -18.60 14.37
C GLY A 118 -5.04 -18.03 13.72
N LEU A 119 -4.90 -17.11 12.76
CA LEU A 119 -6.01 -16.48 12.08
C LEU A 119 -6.49 -17.34 10.89
N ARG A 120 -7.78 -17.25 10.55
CA ARG A 120 -8.39 -17.94 9.40
C ARG A 120 -9.22 -16.97 8.57
N GLY A 121 -9.28 -17.20 7.27
CA GLY A 121 -10.13 -16.44 6.35
C GLY A 121 -9.63 -15.04 5.95
N VAL A 122 -8.54 -14.53 6.54
CA VAL A 122 -7.98 -13.21 6.23
C VAL A 122 -7.20 -13.25 4.91
N ARG A 123 -7.76 -12.63 3.88
CA ARG A 123 -7.16 -12.49 2.55
C ARG A 123 -6.19 -11.31 2.54
N LEU A 124 -5.27 -11.30 1.58
CA LEU A 124 -4.34 -10.17 1.43
C LEU A 124 -5.08 -8.84 1.14
N HIS A 125 -6.20 -8.91 0.43
CA HIS A 125 -7.03 -7.72 0.16
C HIS A 125 -7.63 -7.12 1.44
N ASP A 126 -7.81 -7.92 2.49
CA ASP A 126 -8.38 -7.46 3.76
C ASP A 126 -7.41 -6.53 4.50
N ALA A 127 -6.11 -6.59 4.22
CA ALA A 127 -5.15 -5.61 4.73
C ALA A 127 -5.48 -4.18 4.24
N ARG A 128 -5.97 -4.05 3.00
CA ARG A 128 -6.41 -2.77 2.43
C ARG A 128 -7.72 -2.30 3.06
N HIS A 129 -8.67 -3.22 3.29
CA HIS A 129 -9.89 -2.89 4.02
C HIS A 129 -9.58 -2.45 5.45
N THR A 130 -8.68 -3.15 6.12
CA THR A 130 -8.21 -2.80 7.47
C THR A 130 -7.61 -1.40 7.50
N HIS A 131 -6.72 -1.07 6.55
CA HIS A 131 -6.16 0.28 6.41
C HIS A 131 -7.25 1.35 6.28
N ALA A 132 -8.22 1.13 5.38
CA ALA A 132 -9.34 2.05 5.17
C ALA A 132 -10.16 2.26 6.45
N THR A 133 -10.57 1.16 7.09
CA THR A 133 -11.36 1.18 8.32
C THR A 133 -10.63 1.89 9.45
N LEU A 134 -9.33 1.65 9.63
CA LEU A 134 -8.53 2.31 10.66
C LEU A 134 -8.40 3.82 10.41
N MET A 135 -8.21 4.24 9.15
CA MET A 135 -8.18 5.68 8.83
C MET A 135 -9.52 6.36 9.11
N LEU A 136 -10.63 5.72 8.74
CA LEU A 136 -11.95 6.29 8.99
C LEU A 136 -12.25 6.36 10.49
N LYS A 137 -11.93 5.30 11.26
CA LYS A 137 -12.03 5.29 12.73
C LYS A 137 -11.17 6.37 13.39
N ALA A 138 -10.06 6.75 12.77
CA ALA A 138 -9.23 7.87 13.19
C ALA A 138 -9.80 9.24 12.74
N ASN A 139 -11.07 9.30 12.32
CA ASN A 139 -11.75 10.48 11.81
C ASN A 139 -11.05 11.17 10.63
N VAL A 140 -10.31 10.40 9.80
CA VAL A 140 -9.75 10.94 8.56
C VAL A 140 -10.87 11.12 7.54
N HIS A 141 -10.89 12.29 6.89
CA HIS A 141 -11.92 12.63 5.91
C HIS A 141 -12.05 11.56 4.81
N PRO A 142 -13.27 11.09 4.48
CA PRO A 142 -13.49 10.02 3.51
C PRO A 142 -12.85 10.26 2.13
N GLU A 143 -12.81 11.51 1.67
CA GLU A 143 -12.16 11.87 0.41
C GLU A 143 -10.64 11.62 0.43
N VAL A 144 -9.98 11.88 1.56
CA VAL A 144 -8.55 11.58 1.75
C VAL A 144 -8.32 10.08 1.70
N VAL A 145 -9.19 9.30 2.36
CA VAL A 145 -9.13 7.83 2.32
C VAL A 145 -9.35 7.33 0.89
N GLN A 146 -10.34 7.86 0.16
CA GLN A 146 -10.64 7.50 -1.22
C GLN A 146 -9.45 7.80 -2.15
N HIS A 147 -8.87 9.00 -2.04
CA HIS A 147 -7.69 9.41 -2.80
C HIS A 147 -6.51 8.50 -2.50
N ARG A 148 -6.22 8.23 -1.22
CA ARG A 148 -5.12 7.35 -0.79
C ARG A 148 -5.27 5.93 -1.29
N LEU A 149 -6.49 5.41 -1.37
CA LEU A 149 -6.76 4.09 -1.90
C LEU A 149 -6.73 4.08 -3.43
N GLY A 150 -6.99 5.19 -4.11
CA GLY A 150 -7.17 5.22 -5.56
C GLY A 150 -8.41 4.42 -5.97
N HIS A 151 -9.51 4.56 -5.23
CA HIS A 151 -10.82 4.05 -5.61
C HIS A 151 -11.51 5.05 -6.54
N SER A 152 -12.09 4.57 -7.64
CA SER A 152 -12.96 5.39 -8.50
C SER A 152 -14.32 5.64 -7.88
N SER A 153 -14.80 4.73 -7.01
CA SER A 153 -16.08 4.85 -6.30
C SER A 153 -15.91 4.81 -4.79
N ILE A 154 -16.67 5.66 -4.10
CA ILE A 154 -16.66 5.81 -2.63
C ILE A 154 -17.58 4.79 -1.94
N THR A 155 -18.49 4.15 -2.68
CA THR A 155 -19.56 3.27 -2.14
C THR A 155 -19.01 2.12 -1.31
N THR A 156 -17.95 1.42 -1.75
CA THR A 156 -17.35 0.33 -0.96
C THR A 156 -16.74 0.81 0.37
N THR A 157 -16.41 2.10 0.49
CA THR A 157 -15.80 2.69 1.69
C THR A 157 -16.86 3.30 2.62
N ILE A 158 -17.93 3.88 2.06
CA ILE A 158 -19.05 4.47 2.81
C ILE A 158 -20.06 3.43 3.28
N ASP A 159 -20.35 2.37 2.51
CA ASP A 159 -21.32 1.35 2.91
C ASP A 159 -20.92 0.65 4.22
N THR A 160 -19.61 0.61 4.52
CA THR A 160 -19.09 0.07 5.78
C THR A 160 -19.15 1.08 6.94
N TYR A 161 -19.35 2.39 6.68
CA TYR A 161 -19.23 3.48 7.66
C TYR A 161 -20.51 4.30 7.88
N SER A 162 -21.59 3.98 7.15
CA SER A 162 -22.90 4.64 7.26
C SER A 162 -23.43 4.72 8.70
N HIS A 163 -23.08 3.78 9.57
CA HIS A 163 -23.46 3.77 10.99
C HIS A 163 -22.70 4.79 11.87
N MET A 164 -21.57 5.33 11.42
CA MET A 164 -20.76 6.31 12.17
C MET A 164 -20.97 7.76 11.73
N VAL A 165 -21.83 8.00 10.72
CA VAL A 165 -22.19 9.36 10.25
C VAL A 165 -22.67 10.29 11.39
N PRO A 166 -23.50 9.84 12.35
CA PRO A 166 -23.96 10.72 13.43
C PRO A 166 -22.83 11.23 14.34
N GLU A 167 -21.81 10.39 14.59
CA GLU A 167 -20.69 10.76 15.46
C GLU A 167 -19.72 11.72 14.75
N VAL A 168 -19.53 11.54 13.44
CA VAL A 168 -18.73 12.45 12.60
C VAL A 168 -19.39 13.83 12.48
N GLU A 169 -20.72 13.91 12.36
CA GLU A 169 -21.47 15.16 12.29
C GLU A 169 -21.34 15.97 13.58
N LYS A 170 -21.50 15.32 14.74
CA LYS A 170 -21.29 15.95 16.05
C LYS A 170 -19.86 16.50 16.22
N MET A 171 -18.85 15.75 15.77
CA MET A 171 -17.46 16.21 15.80
C MET A 171 -17.20 17.37 14.85
N ALA A 172 -17.89 17.45 13.71
CA ALA A 172 -17.78 18.57 12.78
C ALA A 172 -18.34 19.86 13.38
N ALA A 173 -19.48 19.79 14.07
CA ALA A 173 -20.05 20.92 14.79
C ALA A 173 -19.11 21.44 15.89
N LEU A 174 -18.51 20.55 16.69
CA LEU A 174 -17.55 20.94 17.74
C LEU A 174 -16.30 21.62 17.18
N LYS A 175 -15.75 21.11 16.07
CA LYS A 175 -14.57 21.72 15.41
C LYS A 175 -14.88 23.11 14.84
N PHE A 176 -16.11 23.36 14.39
CA PHE A 176 -16.50 24.67 13.89
C PHE A 176 -16.48 25.73 15.00
N ASP A 177 -16.99 25.38 16.19
CA ASP A 177 -16.92 26.23 17.38
C ASP A 177 -15.47 26.50 17.83
N GLU A 178 -14.58 25.50 17.74
CA GLU A 178 -13.15 25.66 18.05
C GLU A 178 -12.43 26.60 17.08
N GLY A 179 -12.80 26.59 15.80
CA GLY A 179 -12.18 27.43 14.77
C GLY A 179 -12.62 28.90 14.78
N LEU A 180 -13.70 29.22 15.50
CA LEU A 180 -14.20 30.59 15.68
C LEU A 180 -13.70 31.26 16.98
N LYS A 181 -12.91 30.54 17.80
CA LYS A 181 -12.20 31.10 18.96
C LYS A 181 -10.79 31.52 18.58
#